data_AF-A0A6B2G1M2-F1
#
_entry.id   AF-A0A6B2G1M2-F1
#
_cell.length_a   1.000
_cell.length_b   1.000
_cell.length_c   1.000
_cell.angle_alpha   90.00
_cell.angle_beta   90.00
_cell.angle_gamma   90.00
#
_symmetry.space_group_name_H-M   'P 1'
#
loop_
_entity.id
_entity.type
_entity.pdbx_description
1 polymer ?
#
loop_
_entity_poly.entity_id
_entity_poly.type
_entity_poly.pdbx_seq_one_letter_code
_entity_poly.pdbx_strand_id
1 'polypeptide(L)'
;MMEQKNISSTKEGHIFVHRKKDKLINGQLQSVSIPYICIDSTDKLSGADWNRVVAVFVHGPTWQFKGWPYLLPNSCPSEIFSRIKAFHLKYSDSPLDSNISKWNVTVLNVLRNRRHMDRAAATSFWDSVDKFISRTKPSLRY
;
A
#
# COMPACT_ATOMS: atom_id res chain seq x y z
N MET A 1 22.25 -1.71 18.19
CA MET A 1 21.60 -2.94 17.66
C MET A 1 20.90 -2.57 16.36
N MET A 2 21.56 -2.82 15.22
CA MET A 2 21.04 -2.47 13.88
C MET A 2 20.09 -3.57 13.41
N GLU A 3 18.85 -3.21 13.12
CA GLU A 3 17.85 -4.14 12.59
C GLU A 3 18.10 -4.36 11.10
N GLN A 4 18.69 -5.51 10.77
CA GLN A 4 18.91 -5.94 9.39
C GLN A 4 17.56 -6.34 8.77
N LYS A 5 17.04 -5.50 7.87
CA LYS A 5 15.92 -5.86 7.00
C LYS A 5 16.40 -6.88 5.97
N ASN A 6 16.13 -8.16 6.21
CA ASN A 6 16.29 -9.23 5.23
C ASN A 6 15.26 -9.04 4.10
N ILE A 7 15.67 -8.34 3.04
CA ILE A 7 14.96 -8.34 1.75
C ILE A 7 15.37 -9.64 1.05
N SER A 8 14.54 -10.68 1.15
CA SER A 8 14.80 -11.96 0.49
C SER A 8 14.57 -11.85 -1.02
N SER A 9 15.55 -12.36 -1.77
CA SER A 9 15.71 -12.42 -3.22
C SER A 9 14.43 -12.50 -4.07
N THR A 10 14.37 -11.63 -5.07
CA THR A 10 13.41 -11.55 -6.17
C THR A 10 13.52 -12.79 -7.07
N LYS A 11 12.56 -13.73 -6.99
CA LYS A 11 12.42 -14.77 -8.02
C LYS A 11 11.29 -14.53 -9.02
N GLU A 12 10.38 -13.56 -8.79
CA GLU A 12 9.25 -13.29 -9.70
C GLU A 12 8.70 -11.84 -9.62
N GLY A 13 9.52 -10.83 -9.29
CA GLY A 13 9.01 -9.45 -9.06
C GLY A 13 8.24 -9.26 -7.74
N HIS A 14 8.03 -10.34 -7.00
CA HIS A 14 7.43 -10.30 -5.66
C HIS A 14 8.45 -9.93 -4.59
N ILE A 15 8.10 -8.97 -3.74
CA ILE A 15 8.85 -8.59 -2.54
C ILE A 15 8.01 -8.95 -1.32
N PHE A 16 8.54 -9.83 -0.48
CA PHE A 16 7.91 -10.21 0.78
C PHE A 16 8.33 -9.27 1.90
N VAL A 17 7.35 -8.74 2.63
CA VAL A 17 7.57 -7.85 3.78
C VAL A 17 6.86 -8.44 4.98
N HIS A 18 7.63 -8.82 6.00
CA HIS A 18 7.08 -9.28 7.27
C HIS A 18 7.03 -8.12 8.26
N ARG A 19 5.84 -7.75 8.71
CA ARG A 19 5.65 -6.67 9.69
C ARG A 19 5.27 -7.24 11.03
N LYS A 20 6.08 -6.96 12.06
CA LYS A 20 5.73 -7.26 13.45
C LYS A 20 4.68 -6.28 13.95
N LYS A 21 3.67 -6.80 14.65
CA LYS A 21 2.62 -6.01 15.28
C LYS A 21 2.22 -6.65 16.58
N ASP A 22 2.11 -5.85 17.62
CA ASP A 22 1.65 -6.34 18.91
C ASP A 22 0.12 -6.40 18.93
N LYS A 23 -0.41 -7.51 19.43
CA LYS A 23 -1.85 -7.78 19.54
C LYS A 23 -2.16 -8.29 20.92
N LEU A 24 -3.32 -7.89 21.43
CA LEU A 24 -3.89 -8.50 22.63
C LEU A 24 -4.56 -9.82 22.21
N ILE A 25 -3.98 -10.94 22.66
CA ILE A 25 -4.51 -12.30 22.48
C ILE A 25 -4.71 -12.86 23.88
N ASN A 26 -5.95 -13.21 24.22
CA ASN A 26 -6.33 -13.71 25.55
C ASN A 26 -5.88 -12.79 26.71
N GLY A 27 -5.94 -11.46 26.50
CA GLY A 27 -5.53 -10.47 27.50
C GLY A 27 -4.02 -10.25 27.63
N GLN A 28 -3.19 -10.97 26.86
CA GLN A 28 -1.74 -10.79 26.83
C GLN A 28 -1.28 -10.15 25.52
N LEU A 29 -0.32 -9.23 25.60
CA LEU A 29 0.28 -8.62 24.43
C LEU A 29 1.27 -9.61 23.80
N GLN A 30 0.95 -10.08 22.59
CA GLN A 30 1.78 -10.98 21.81
C GLN A 30 2.18 -10.31 20.50
N SER A 31 3.46 -10.42 20.14
CA SER A 31 3.95 -9.90 18.86
C SER A 31 3.66 -10.91 17.76
N VAL A 32 2.87 -10.52 16.76
CA VAL A 32 2.57 -11.33 15.58
C VAL A 32 3.30 -10.79 14.35
N SER A 33 3.74 -11.68 13.47
CA SER A 33 4.33 -11.33 12.18
C SER A 33 3.26 -11.42 11.09
N ILE A 34 3.00 -10.31 10.39
CA ILE A 34 2.01 -10.23 9.32
C ILE A 34 2.76 -10.17 7.99
N PRO A 35 2.60 -11.16 7.09
CA PRO A 35 3.24 -11.16 5.78
C PRO A 35 2.46 -10.25 4.80
N TYR A 36 3.20 -9.42 4.08
CA TYR A 36 2.73 -8.65 2.94
C TYR A 36 3.53 -9.06 1.70
N ILE A 37 2.88 -9.04 0.55
CA ILE A 37 3.51 -9.23 -0.74
C ILE A 37 3.32 -7.93 -1.51
N CYS A 38 4.43 -7.36 -1.97
CA CYS A 38 4.44 -6.29 -2.94
C CYS A 38 4.75 -6.89 -4.31
N ILE A 39 3.96 -6.52 -5.32
CA ILE A 39 4.10 -6.97 -6.69
C ILE A 39 4.16 -5.75 -7.60
N ASP A 40 4.86 -5.88 -8.72
CA ASP A 40 4.99 -4.85 -9.75
C ASP A 40 4.08 -5.09 -10.97
N SER A 41 3.61 -6.33 -11.18
CA SER A 41 2.58 -6.69 -12.16
C SER A 41 1.35 -7.32 -11.50
N THR A 42 0.17 -7.01 -12.04
CA THR A 42 -1.12 -7.57 -11.62
C THR A 42 -1.59 -8.74 -12.48
N ASP A 43 -0.84 -9.13 -13.50
CA ASP A 43 -1.28 -10.09 -14.53
C ASP A 43 -1.57 -11.49 -13.96
N LYS A 44 -0.91 -11.85 -12.86
CA LYS A 44 -1.08 -13.14 -12.18
C LYS A 44 -2.15 -13.12 -11.07
N LEU A 45 -2.80 -11.97 -10.81
CA LEU A 45 -3.80 -11.87 -9.76
C LEU A 45 -5.13 -12.50 -10.21
N SER A 46 -5.57 -13.51 -9.47
CA SER A 46 -6.93 -14.04 -9.61
C SER A 46 -7.96 -13.11 -8.97
N GLY A 47 -9.24 -13.33 -9.25
CA GLY A 47 -10.33 -12.59 -8.60
C GLY A 47 -10.31 -12.70 -7.06
N ALA A 48 -9.87 -13.83 -6.52
CA ALA A 48 -9.70 -14.01 -5.08
C ALA A 48 -8.54 -13.19 -4.52
N ASP A 49 -7.45 -13.04 -5.28
CA ASP A 49 -6.28 -12.26 -4.86
C ASP A 49 -6.61 -10.77 -4.81
N TRP A 50 -7.45 -10.26 -5.71
CA TRP A 50 -7.92 -8.87 -5.68
C TRP A 50 -8.65 -8.51 -4.39
N ASN A 51 -9.36 -9.46 -3.77
CA ASN A 51 -9.98 -9.26 -2.45
C ASN A 51 -8.96 -9.07 -1.33
N ARG A 52 -7.71 -9.49 -1.54
CA ARG A 52 -6.59 -9.37 -0.59
C ARG A 52 -5.72 -8.14 -0.83
N VAL A 53 -5.91 -7.42 -1.93
CA VAL A 53 -5.15 -6.20 -2.22
C VAL A 53 -5.58 -5.08 -1.27
N VAL A 54 -4.63 -4.57 -0.48
CA VAL A 54 -4.91 -3.57 0.57
C VAL A 54 -4.46 -2.16 0.19
N ALA A 55 -3.44 -2.05 -0.66
CA ALA A 55 -2.85 -0.77 -1.04
C ALA A 55 -2.36 -0.78 -2.49
N VAL A 56 -2.29 0.40 -3.11
CA VAL A 56 -1.71 0.64 -4.43
C VAL A 56 -0.91 1.94 -4.45
N PHE A 57 0.25 1.94 -5.12
CA PHE A 57 0.97 3.17 -5.45
C PHE A 57 0.54 3.68 -6.83
N VAL A 58 0.04 4.91 -6.87
CA VAL A 58 -0.57 5.54 -8.05
C VAL A 58 0.38 6.58 -8.64
N HIS A 59 0.55 6.54 -9.96
CA HIS A 59 1.44 7.46 -10.67
C HIS A 59 0.71 8.64 -11.31
N GLY A 60 -0.60 8.53 -11.57
CA GLY A 60 -1.43 9.63 -12.10
C GLY A 60 -2.13 9.32 -13.43
N PRO A 61 -1.52 8.62 -14.40
CA PRO A 61 -2.22 8.27 -15.63
C PRO A 61 -3.30 7.20 -15.41
N THR A 62 -4.48 7.39 -16.03
CA THR A 62 -5.60 6.43 -15.94
C THR A 62 -5.27 5.06 -16.52
N TRP A 63 -4.40 5.00 -17.54
CA TRP A 63 -4.00 3.74 -18.17
C TRP A 63 -3.31 2.76 -17.21
N GLN A 64 -2.77 3.25 -16.08
CA GLN A 64 -2.19 2.40 -15.03
C GLN A 64 -3.18 1.31 -14.57
N PHE A 65 -4.48 1.61 -14.60
CA PHE A 65 -5.53 0.72 -14.12
C PHE A 65 -6.22 -0.08 -15.22
N LYS A 66 -5.70 -0.05 -16.46
CA LYS A 66 -6.29 -0.81 -17.57
C LYS A 66 -6.30 -2.30 -17.23
N GLY A 67 -7.47 -2.94 -17.33
CA GLY A 67 -7.64 -4.36 -17.01
C GLY A 67 -7.81 -4.67 -15.53
N TRP A 68 -7.77 -3.67 -14.64
CA TRP A 68 -8.03 -3.87 -13.22
C TRP A 68 -9.52 -4.07 -12.97
N PRO A 69 -9.90 -4.88 -11.97
CA PRO A 69 -11.29 -4.95 -11.56
C PRO A 69 -11.76 -3.59 -11.02
N TYR A 70 -13.06 -3.37 -11.08
CA TYR A 70 -13.71 -2.15 -10.56
C TYR A 70 -13.34 -0.85 -11.29
N LEU A 71 -12.59 -0.90 -12.39
CA LEU A 71 -12.42 0.27 -13.24
C LEU A 71 -13.77 0.62 -13.88
N LEU A 72 -14.20 1.87 -13.73
CA LEU A 72 -15.46 2.35 -14.30
C LEU A 72 -15.35 2.50 -15.84
N PRO A 73 -16.47 2.44 -16.59
CA PRO A 73 -16.47 2.53 -18.05
C PRO A 73 -15.80 3.80 -18.62
N ASN A 74 -15.80 4.89 -17.86
CA ASN A 74 -15.14 6.16 -18.21
C ASN A 74 -13.65 6.21 -17.82
N SER A 75 -13.01 5.06 -17.53
CA SER A 75 -11.64 4.97 -17.02
C SER A 75 -11.39 5.71 -15.70
N CYS A 76 -12.44 5.97 -14.91
CA CYS A 76 -12.30 6.59 -13.59
C CYS A 76 -11.97 5.53 -12.52
N PRO A 77 -10.86 5.68 -11.77
CA PRO A 77 -10.43 4.70 -10.77
C PRO A 77 -11.08 4.90 -9.39
N SER A 78 -12.15 5.69 -9.28
CA SER A 78 -12.77 6.03 -7.98
C SER A 78 -13.21 4.79 -7.20
N GLU A 79 -13.82 3.81 -7.87
CA GLU A 79 -14.27 2.57 -7.23
C GLU A 79 -13.10 1.67 -6.81
N ILE A 80 -12.00 1.67 -7.58
CA ILE A 80 -10.74 1.02 -7.18
C ILE A 80 -10.27 1.61 -5.84
N PHE A 81 -10.28 2.93 -5.70
CA PHE A 81 -9.81 3.62 -4.50
C PHE A 81 -10.77 3.54 -3.30
N SER A 82 -12.03 3.20 -3.52
CA SER A 82 -12.96 2.81 -2.45
C SER A 82 -12.62 1.43 -1.87
N ARG A 83 -12.11 0.52 -2.70
CA ARG A 83 -11.81 -0.88 -2.32
C ARG A 83 -10.35 -1.13 -1.96
N ILE A 84 -9.43 -0.28 -2.42
CA ILE A 84 -7.98 -0.40 -2.22
C ILE A 84 -7.44 0.95 -1.79
N LYS A 85 -6.59 1.00 -0.74
CA LYS A 85 -6.03 2.27 -0.29
C LYS A 85 -4.97 2.79 -1.26
N ALA A 86 -5.25 3.90 -1.92
CA ALA A 86 -4.32 4.50 -2.86
C ALA A 86 -3.32 5.45 -2.18
N PHE A 87 -2.07 5.38 -2.62
CA PHE A 87 -0.98 6.25 -2.20
C PHE A 87 -0.24 6.83 -3.41
N HIS A 88 0.21 8.08 -3.30
CA HIS A 88 1.11 8.69 -4.29
C HIS A 88 2.37 9.15 -3.58
N LEU A 89 3.51 8.53 -3.89
CA LEU A 89 4.80 8.89 -3.33
C LEU A 89 5.46 9.94 -4.23
N LYS A 90 5.81 11.09 -3.66
CA LYS A 90 6.48 12.17 -4.39
C LYS A 90 7.52 12.88 -3.53
N TYR A 91 8.44 13.58 -4.18
CA TYR A 91 9.25 14.56 -3.48
C TYR A 91 8.41 15.79 -3.13
N SER A 92 8.64 16.36 -1.94
CA SER A 92 7.87 17.52 -1.46
C SER A 92 7.97 18.74 -2.39
N ASP A 93 9.08 18.87 -3.11
CA ASP A 93 9.35 19.97 -4.05
C ASP A 93 8.79 19.73 -5.46
N SER A 94 8.32 18.53 -5.76
CA SER A 94 7.78 18.20 -7.08
C SER A 94 6.32 18.64 -7.17
N PRO A 95 5.82 19.05 -8.34
CA PRO A 95 4.40 19.34 -8.51
C PRO A 95 3.55 18.09 -8.25
N LEU A 96 2.32 18.30 -7.76
CA LEU A 96 1.34 17.21 -7.65
C LEU A 96 0.69 16.99 -9.02
N ASP A 97 0.59 15.72 -9.44
CA ASP A 97 -0.11 15.38 -10.67
C ASP A 97 -1.61 15.77 -10.61
N SER A 98 -2.13 16.27 -11.73
CA SER A 98 -3.48 16.83 -11.82
C SER A 98 -4.61 15.81 -11.66
N ASN A 99 -4.36 14.53 -11.94
CA ASN A 99 -5.32 13.47 -11.69
C ASN A 99 -5.26 13.03 -10.22
N ILE A 100 -4.06 12.95 -9.65
CA ILE A 100 -3.86 12.61 -8.23
C ILE A 100 -4.62 13.60 -7.33
N SER A 101 -4.62 14.90 -7.66
CA SER A 101 -5.34 15.90 -6.87
C SER A 101 -6.87 15.74 -6.87
N LYS A 102 -7.43 15.03 -7.87
CA LYS A 102 -8.87 14.79 -8.03
C LYS A 102 -9.31 13.47 -7.42
N TRP A 103 -8.38 12.56 -7.17
CA TRP A 103 -8.66 11.21 -6.71
C TRP A 103 -8.49 11.06 -5.20
N ASN A 104 -9.15 10.06 -4.62
CA ASN A 104 -8.98 9.70 -3.21
C ASN A 104 -7.65 8.98 -2.97
N VAL A 105 -6.56 9.73 -3.05
CA VAL A 105 -5.18 9.23 -2.95
C VAL A 105 -4.46 9.93 -1.80
N THR A 106 -3.81 9.16 -0.93
CA THR A 106 -2.98 9.72 0.14
C THR A 106 -1.59 10.04 -0.40
N VAL A 107 -1.21 11.31 -0.37
CA VAL A 107 0.11 11.77 -0.80
C VAL A 107 1.13 11.53 0.32
N LEU A 108 2.18 10.77 0.00
CA LEU A 108 3.34 10.58 0.86
C LEU A 108 4.47 11.44 0.32
N ASN A 109 4.89 12.42 1.11
CA ASN A 109 5.97 13.34 0.74
C ASN A 109 7.29 12.86 1.33
N VAL A 110 8.31 12.78 0.48
CA VAL A 110 9.70 12.52 0.88
C VAL A 110 10.58 13.73 0.55
N LEU A 111 11.57 13.97 1.40
CA LEU A 111 12.52 15.06 1.19
C LEU A 111 13.77 14.51 0.50
N ARG A 112 14.25 15.19 -0.56
CA ARG A 112 15.47 14.77 -1.30
C ARG A 112 16.68 14.66 -0.37
N ASN A 113 16.88 15.68 0.47
CA ASN A 113 18.09 15.83 1.26
C ASN A 113 17.92 15.44 2.74
N ARG A 114 16.70 15.10 3.19
CA ARG A 114 16.41 14.76 4.60
C ARG A 114 15.81 13.36 4.72
N ARG A 115 16.58 12.35 4.31
CA ARG A 115 16.18 10.93 4.28
C ARG A 115 15.85 10.34 5.66
N HIS A 116 16.37 10.93 6.75
CA HIS A 116 15.96 10.54 8.11
C HIS A 116 14.45 10.74 8.36
N MET A 117 13.81 11.66 7.62
CA MET A 117 12.37 11.91 7.69
C MET A 117 11.53 10.89 6.93
N ASP A 118 12.13 10.08 6.06
CA ASP A 118 11.40 9.03 5.31
C ASP A 118 10.73 8.03 6.27
N ARG A 119 11.30 7.86 7.48
CA ARG A 119 10.68 7.07 8.55
C ARG A 119 9.29 7.56 8.89
N ALA A 120 9.06 8.87 8.92
CA ALA A 120 7.75 9.44 9.21
C ALA A 120 6.73 9.12 8.10
N ALA A 121 7.15 9.22 6.83
CA ALA A 121 6.31 8.83 5.69
C ALA A 121 5.96 7.34 5.71
N ALA A 122 6.94 6.48 6.04
CA ALA A 122 6.72 5.05 6.20
C ALA A 122 5.75 4.72 7.34
N THR A 123 5.88 5.38 8.50
CA THR A 123 4.94 5.23 9.62
C THR A 123 3.52 5.63 9.20
N SER A 124 3.36 6.79 8.56
CA SER A 124 2.07 7.28 8.08
C SER A 124 1.42 6.33 7.06
N PHE A 125 2.22 5.76 6.15
CA PHE A 125 1.78 4.73 5.22
C PHE A 125 1.21 3.51 5.98
N TRP A 126 1.98 2.93 6.90
CA TRP A 126 1.57 1.74 7.63
C TRP A 126 0.35 1.96 8.52
N ASP A 127 0.26 3.11 9.18
CA ASP A 127 -0.91 3.49 9.97
C ASP A 127 -2.16 3.60 9.10
N SER A 128 -2.02 4.15 7.89
CA SER A 128 -3.11 4.28 6.93
C SER A 128 -3.56 2.92 6.39
N VAL A 129 -2.62 2.03 6.09
CA VAL A 129 -2.91 0.64 5.68
C VAL A 129 -3.63 -0.12 6.80
N ASP A 130 -3.14 -0.01 8.04
CA ASP A 130 -3.75 -0.66 9.20
C ASP A 130 -5.20 -0.20 9.41
N LYS A 131 -5.44 1.12 9.40
CA LYS A 131 -6.78 1.70 9.52
C LYS A 131 -7.70 1.28 8.37
N PHE A 132 -7.14 1.16 7.17
CA PHE A 132 -7.91 0.72 6.01
C PHE A 132 -8.31 -0.75 6.09
N ILE A 133 -7.38 -1.63 6.42
CA ILE A 133 -7.63 -3.07 6.65
C ILE A 133 -8.64 -3.24 7.77
N SER A 134 -8.47 -2.50 8.87
CA SER A 134 -9.36 -2.60 10.01
C SER A 134 -10.81 -2.27 9.64
N ARG A 135 -11.02 -1.24 8.83
CA ARG A 135 -12.35 -0.80 8.42
C ARG A 135 -12.97 -1.66 7.32
N THR A 136 -12.17 -2.06 6.33
CA THR A 136 -12.69 -2.51 5.03
C THR A 136 -12.45 -3.99 4.78
N LYS A 137 -11.43 -4.58 5.42
CA LYS A 137 -11.02 -5.98 5.21
C LYS A 137 -10.72 -6.68 6.55
N PRO A 138 -11.69 -6.79 7.47
CA PRO A 138 -11.47 -7.33 8.80
C PRO A 138 -11.01 -8.80 8.80
N SER A 139 -11.36 -9.58 7.76
CA SER A 139 -10.91 -10.96 7.59
C SER A 139 -9.40 -11.09 7.36
N LEU A 140 -8.73 -10.06 6.83
CA LEU A 140 -7.27 -10.05 6.62
C LEU A 140 -6.49 -9.62 7.85
N ARG A 141 -7.16 -9.36 8.99
CA ARG A 141 -6.47 -8.99 10.22
C ARG A 141 -5.69 -10.15 10.84
N TYR A 142 -5.90 -11.40 10.40
CA TYR A 142 -5.43 -12.62 11.04
C TYR A 142 -4.41 -13.35 10.19
#